data_AF-A0A7C5B9L4-F1
#
_entry.id   AF-A0A7C5B9L4-F1
#
_cell.length_a   1.000
_cell.length_b   1.000
_cell.length_c   1.000
_cell.angle_alpha   90.00
_cell.angle_beta   90.00
_cell.angle_gamma   90.00
#
_symmetry.space_group_name_H-M   'P 1'
#
loop_
_entity.id
_entity.type
_entity.pdbx_description
1 polymer ?
#
loop_
_entity_poly.entity_id
_entity_poly.type
_entity_poly.pdbx_seq_one_letter_code
_entity_poly.pdbx_strand_id
1 'polypeptide(L)'
;MVAPGQFANKIDELLGKDDKTRKILTIAVVAIIIATIAGVLIFVPMNPTDNYETGVATLQDLLSSKSERTPITPNALVVSDSSPNYAMIGTPIAMYYEEGSSEPKMCPLLVMNSNDPSYAVTRFLNLYRNPDVVTIGDVSLNSPSILFRSNQTFSQIGPKAVSLATAKGFWASSDGVIIVEMQKKKSIVGYEEAVVAVAMASYLNIPVIFTDVVD
;
A
#
# COMPACT_ATOMS: atom_id res chain seq x y z
N MET A 1 -7.29 -25.45 39.27
CA MET A 1 -6.58 -24.24 39.76
C MET A 1 -5.67 -24.66 40.90
N VAL A 2 -4.36 -24.74 40.67
CA VAL A 2 -3.38 -25.07 41.71
C VAL A 2 -3.05 -23.79 42.47
N ALA A 3 -3.15 -23.81 43.80
CA ALA A 3 -2.93 -22.64 44.64
C ALA A 3 -1.46 -22.14 44.53
N PRO A 4 -1.21 -20.82 44.46
CA PRO A 4 0.13 -20.23 44.29
C PRO A 4 1.18 -20.73 45.32
N GLY A 5 0.74 -21.10 46.52
CA GLY A 5 1.61 -21.60 47.60
C GLY A 5 2.12 -23.04 47.42
N GLN A 6 1.50 -23.86 46.56
CA GLN A 6 1.97 -25.23 46.32
C GLN A 6 3.20 -25.29 45.41
N PHE A 7 3.39 -24.29 44.54
CA PHE A 7 4.58 -24.19 43.69
C PHE A 7 5.81 -23.75 44.49
N ALA A 8 5.68 -22.77 45.39
CA ALA A 8 6.78 -22.28 46.22
C ALA A 8 7.35 -23.37 47.14
N ASN A 9 6.47 -24.13 47.82
CA ASN A 9 6.91 -25.22 48.70
C ASN A 9 7.61 -26.35 47.95
N LYS A 10 7.20 -26.62 46.71
CA LYS A 10 7.81 -27.66 45.87
C LYS A 10 9.16 -27.22 45.29
N ILE A 11 9.34 -25.91 45.06
CA ILE A 11 10.62 -25.31 44.67
C ILE A 11 11.62 -25.39 45.83
N ASP A 12 11.21 -25.12 47.06
CA ASP A 12 12.08 -25.23 48.24
C ASP A 12 12.46 -26.67 48.59
N GLU A 13 11.56 -27.64 48.37
CA GLU A 13 11.82 -29.07 48.51
C GLU A 13 12.85 -29.57 47.47
N LEU A 14 12.76 -29.07 46.23
CA LEU A 14 13.72 -29.39 45.15
C LEU A 14 15.06 -28.66 45.30
N LEU A 15 15.10 -27.48 45.92
CA LEU A 15 16.29 -26.64 46.01
C LEU A 15 17.30 -27.07 47.08
N GLY A 16 16.97 -28.04 47.92
CA GLY A 16 17.84 -28.47 49.02
C GLY A 16 18.06 -27.38 50.07
N LYS A 17 18.26 -27.80 51.31
CA LYS A 17 18.45 -26.89 52.45
C LYS A 17 19.86 -26.28 52.54
N ASP A 18 20.79 -26.76 51.71
CA ASP A 18 22.19 -26.33 51.70
C ASP A 18 22.44 -25.27 50.61
N ASP A 19 23.12 -24.18 50.99
CA ASP A 19 23.39 -23.01 50.15
C ASP A 19 24.26 -23.36 48.93
N LYS A 20 25.12 -24.37 49.05
CA LYS A 20 25.91 -24.89 47.92
C LYS A 20 25.04 -25.58 46.88
N THR A 21 24.07 -26.38 47.31
CA THR A 21 23.14 -27.09 46.42
C THR A 21 22.24 -26.12 45.66
N ARG A 22 21.79 -25.05 46.34
CA ARG A 22 21.01 -23.97 45.72
C ARG A 22 21.80 -23.26 44.61
N LYS A 23 23.05 -22.89 44.88
CA LYS A 23 23.93 -22.24 43.89
C LYS A 23 24.18 -23.11 42.66
N ILE A 24 24.44 -24.41 42.86
CA ILE A 24 24.64 -25.36 41.74
C ILE A 24 23.36 -25.51 40.92
N LEU A 25 22.19 -25.63 41.56
CA LEU A 25 20.91 -25.76 40.87
C LEU A 25 20.57 -24.48 40.08
N THR A 26 20.80 -23.29 40.65
CA THR A 26 20.58 -22.02 39.94
C THR A 26 21.46 -21.91 38.70
N ILE A 27 22.73 -22.29 38.78
CA ILE A 27 23.63 -22.29 37.62
C ILE A 27 23.14 -23.28 36.55
N ALA A 28 22.68 -24.47 36.94
CA ALA A 28 22.15 -25.46 36.02
C ALA A 28 20.89 -24.96 35.29
N VAL A 29 19.97 -24.30 36.00
CA VAL A 29 18.75 -23.72 35.39
C VAL A 29 19.11 -22.60 34.41
N VAL A 30 20.03 -21.71 34.78
CA VAL A 30 20.48 -20.62 33.89
C VAL A 30 21.16 -21.20 32.64
N ALA A 31 21.97 -22.25 32.78
CA ALA A 31 22.60 -22.92 31.66
C ALA A 31 21.57 -23.56 30.71
N ILE A 32 20.49 -24.15 31.24
CA ILE A 32 19.39 -24.72 30.44
C ILE A 32 18.64 -23.61 29.68
N ILE A 33 18.40 -22.46 30.31
CA ILE A 33 17.75 -21.31 29.66
C ILE A 33 18.64 -20.76 28.51
N ILE A 34 19.95 -20.64 28.74
CA ILE A 34 20.88 -20.17 27.70
C ILE A 34 20.97 -21.20 26.56
N ALA A 35 21.03 -22.50 26.88
CA ALA A 35 21.09 -23.57 25.89
C ALA A 35 19.81 -23.68 25.05
N THR A 36 18.63 -23.42 25.64
CA THR A 36 17.36 -23.42 24.89
C THR A 36 17.25 -22.20 23.96
N ILE A 37 17.69 -21.01 24.38
CA ILE A 37 17.74 -19.83 23.51
C ILE A 37 18.72 -20.03 22.35
N ALA A 38 19.92 -20.54 22.63
CA ALA A 38 20.92 -20.83 21.60
C ALA A 38 20.44 -21.95 20.66
N GLY A 39 19.76 -22.98 21.20
CA GLY A 39 19.16 -24.05 20.42
C GLY A 39 18.09 -23.55 19.44
N VAL A 40 17.22 -22.63 19.85
CA VAL A 40 16.22 -22.03 18.96
C VAL A 40 16.87 -21.21 17.84
N LEU A 41 17.96 -20.49 18.13
CA LEU A 41 18.68 -19.71 17.13
C LEU A 41 19.47 -20.56 16.13
N ILE A 42 19.93 -21.75 16.52
CA ILE A 42 20.78 -22.62 15.69
C ILE A 42 19.97 -23.71 14.96
N PHE A 43 18.91 -24.24 15.58
CA PHE A 43 18.16 -25.41 15.08
C PHE A 43 16.77 -25.10 14.52
N VAL A 44 16.31 -23.85 14.53
CA VAL A 44 15.19 -23.46 13.66
C VAL A 44 15.81 -22.98 12.36
N PRO A 45 15.95 -23.83 11.33
CA PRO A 45 16.18 -23.33 10.00
C PRO A 45 14.95 -22.49 9.67
N MET A 46 15.10 -21.17 9.71
CA MET A 46 14.29 -20.30 8.88
C MET A 46 14.64 -20.72 7.47
N ASN A 47 13.95 -21.73 6.93
CA ASN A 47 13.94 -21.99 5.51
C ASN A 47 13.20 -20.79 4.94
N PRO A 48 13.89 -19.80 4.34
CA PRO A 48 13.19 -18.82 3.53
C PRO A 48 12.63 -19.68 2.41
N THR A 49 11.32 -19.78 2.32
CA THR A 49 10.69 -20.28 1.11
C THR A 49 11.28 -19.44 -0.02
N ASP A 50 12.08 -20.08 -0.87
CA ASP A 50 12.72 -19.48 -2.02
C ASP A 50 11.67 -18.66 -2.78
N ASN A 51 12.02 -17.40 -3.12
CA ASN A 51 11.34 -16.47 -4.04
C ASN A 51 10.80 -15.13 -3.47
N TYR A 52 11.25 -14.67 -2.30
CA TYR A 52 11.19 -13.22 -2.02
C TYR A 52 12.59 -12.69 -1.72
N GLU A 53 12.99 -11.63 -2.42
CA GLU A 53 14.22 -10.92 -2.09
C GLU A 53 14.11 -10.43 -0.64
N THR A 54 15.03 -10.91 0.21
CA THR A 54 15.11 -10.54 1.63
C THR A 54 15.89 -9.24 1.84
N GLY A 55 16.03 -8.43 0.80
CA GLY A 55 16.63 -7.11 0.87
C GLY A 55 15.66 -6.11 1.48
N VAL A 56 16.06 -5.44 2.56
CA VAL A 56 15.41 -4.19 2.95
C VAL A 56 15.73 -3.18 1.84
N ALA A 57 14.72 -2.77 1.07
CA ALA A 57 14.89 -1.75 0.04
C ALA A 57 15.49 -0.48 0.66
N THR A 58 16.62 -0.03 0.13
CA THR A 58 17.26 1.20 0.58
C THR A 58 16.58 2.41 -0.06
N LEU A 59 16.79 3.60 0.51
CA LEU A 59 16.36 4.84 -0.14
C LEU A 59 17.00 4.99 -1.53
N GLN A 60 18.22 4.49 -1.71
CA GLN A 60 18.90 4.54 -3.00
C GLN A 60 18.20 3.66 -4.03
N ASP A 61 17.75 2.46 -3.64
CA ASP A 61 16.99 1.56 -4.50
C ASP A 61 15.68 2.21 -4.94
N LEU A 62 14.98 2.85 -3.99
CA LEU A 62 13.75 3.58 -4.25
C LEU A 62 13.96 4.76 -5.21
N LEU A 63 15.02 5.56 -5.01
CA LEU A 63 15.34 6.70 -5.87
C LEU A 63 15.87 6.27 -7.24
N SER A 64 16.41 5.06 -7.36
CA SER A 64 16.81 4.46 -8.63
C SER A 64 15.69 3.69 -9.34
N SER A 65 14.51 3.59 -8.72
CA SER A 65 13.35 2.88 -9.27
C SER A 65 12.98 3.46 -10.62
N LYS A 66 12.76 2.58 -11.60
CA LYS A 66 12.33 2.97 -12.94
C LYS A 66 10.94 2.44 -13.24
N SER A 67 10.23 3.20 -14.05
CA SER A 67 8.90 2.84 -14.51
C SER A 67 8.72 3.26 -15.95
N GLU A 68 8.19 2.35 -16.75
CA GLU A 68 7.85 2.58 -18.15
C GLU A 68 6.34 2.72 -18.29
N ARG A 69 5.89 3.77 -18.98
CA ARG A 69 4.46 4.01 -19.22
C ARG A 69 3.98 3.43 -20.53
N THR A 70 2.70 3.09 -20.56
CA THR A 70 2.00 2.85 -21.81
C THR A 70 1.76 4.18 -22.55
N PRO A 71 1.39 4.15 -23.84
CA PRO A 71 1.12 5.36 -24.62
C PRO A 71 -0.12 6.18 -24.17
N ILE A 72 -0.84 5.75 -23.13
CA ILE A 72 -2.07 6.41 -22.67
C ILE A 72 -1.70 7.71 -21.96
N THR A 73 -2.10 8.84 -22.55
CA THR A 73 -1.82 10.18 -22.05
C THR A 73 -3.13 10.99 -21.98
N PRO A 74 -3.78 11.03 -20.80
CA PRO A 74 -5.07 11.72 -20.66
C PRO A 74 -4.87 13.23 -20.69
N ASN A 75 -5.73 13.92 -21.44
CA ASN A 75 -5.82 15.39 -21.36
C ASN A 75 -6.55 15.84 -20.09
N ALA A 76 -7.37 14.96 -19.53
CA ALA A 76 -7.96 15.10 -18.21
C ALA A 76 -8.25 13.72 -17.62
N LEU A 77 -8.13 13.61 -16.29
CA LEU A 77 -8.51 12.40 -15.56
C LEU A 77 -9.76 12.70 -14.73
N VAL A 78 -10.85 11.98 -14.97
CA VAL A 78 -12.08 12.13 -14.19
C VAL A 78 -12.24 10.91 -13.30
N VAL A 79 -12.32 11.15 -11.99
CA VAL A 79 -12.48 10.09 -10.99
C VAL A 79 -13.86 10.20 -10.34
N SER A 80 -14.47 9.05 -10.07
CA SER A 80 -15.76 8.99 -9.38
C SER A 80 -15.60 9.43 -7.92
N ASP A 81 -16.56 10.19 -7.41
CA ASP A 81 -16.62 10.58 -5.98
C ASP A 81 -17.12 9.46 -5.07
N SER A 82 -17.58 8.34 -5.64
CA SER A 82 -18.07 7.16 -4.92
C SER A 82 -17.05 6.52 -3.97
N SER A 83 -15.76 6.77 -4.17
CA SER A 83 -14.69 6.39 -3.25
C SER A 83 -13.59 7.43 -3.22
N PRO A 84 -13.14 7.88 -2.02
CA PRO A 84 -12.03 8.82 -1.92
C PRO A 84 -10.69 8.21 -2.38
N ASN A 85 -10.61 6.89 -2.50
CA ASN A 85 -9.41 6.19 -2.97
C ASN A 85 -9.17 6.40 -4.47
N TYR A 86 -10.19 6.66 -5.27
CA TYR A 86 -10.03 6.85 -6.72
C TYR A 86 -9.21 8.10 -7.05
N ALA A 87 -9.31 9.16 -6.26
CA ALA A 87 -8.46 10.34 -6.41
C ALA A 87 -6.99 10.03 -6.11
N MET A 88 -6.72 9.21 -5.08
CA MET A 88 -5.36 8.78 -4.73
C MET A 88 -4.75 7.88 -5.82
N ILE A 89 -5.52 6.95 -6.36
CA ILE A 89 -5.12 6.13 -7.52
C ILE A 89 -4.82 7.02 -8.73
N GLY A 90 -5.65 8.04 -8.95
CA GLY A 90 -5.51 9.00 -10.04
C GLY A 90 -4.33 9.95 -9.91
N THR A 91 -3.81 10.18 -8.72
CA THR A 91 -2.76 11.19 -8.46
C THR A 91 -1.46 10.93 -9.23
N PRO A 92 -0.81 9.76 -9.11
CA PRO A 92 0.41 9.48 -9.89
C PRO A 92 0.14 9.36 -11.38
N ILE A 93 -1.12 9.24 -11.82
CA ILE A 93 -1.48 9.19 -13.24
C ILE A 93 -1.58 10.60 -13.81
N ALA A 94 -2.24 11.48 -13.05
CA ALA A 94 -2.49 12.86 -13.40
C ALA A 94 -1.23 13.71 -13.33
N MET A 95 -0.27 13.37 -12.46
CA MET A 95 1.01 14.06 -12.36
C MET A 95 2.15 13.07 -12.15
N TYR A 96 3.21 13.19 -12.94
CA TYR A 96 4.40 12.35 -12.78
C TYR A 96 5.63 12.98 -13.42
N TYR A 97 6.81 12.48 -13.06
CA TYR A 97 8.08 12.83 -13.70
C TYR A 97 8.54 11.67 -14.56
N GLU A 98 9.00 11.97 -15.77
CA GLU A 98 9.69 10.98 -16.60
C GLU A 98 11.16 10.92 -16.21
N GLU A 99 11.77 9.74 -16.39
CA GLU A 99 13.20 9.56 -16.12
C GLU A 99 14.03 10.59 -16.90
N GLY A 100 14.87 11.35 -16.19
CA GLY A 100 15.71 12.39 -16.76
C GLY A 100 14.99 13.71 -17.09
N SER A 101 13.67 13.81 -16.88
CA SER A 101 12.94 15.07 -17.00
C SER A 101 12.90 15.82 -15.66
N SER A 102 13.20 17.11 -15.70
CA SER A 102 12.97 18.02 -14.56
C SER A 102 11.57 18.64 -14.58
N GLU A 103 10.84 18.49 -15.69
CA GLU A 103 9.48 19.01 -15.85
C GLU A 103 8.46 17.88 -15.63
N PRO A 104 7.45 18.10 -14.76
CA PRO A 104 6.39 17.12 -14.56
C PRO A 104 5.44 17.10 -15.76
N LYS A 105 5.02 15.90 -16.16
CA LYS A 105 3.83 15.74 -16.99
C LYS A 105 2.61 15.85 -16.09
N MET A 106 1.64 16.66 -16.52
CA MET A 106 0.44 16.93 -15.72
C MET A 106 -0.82 17.01 -16.57
N CYS A 107 -1.92 16.50 -16.03
CA CYS A 107 -3.26 16.73 -16.51
C CYS A 107 -4.20 16.99 -15.31
N PRO A 108 -5.30 17.72 -15.51
CA PRO A 108 -6.29 17.99 -14.48
C PRO A 108 -6.93 16.70 -13.96
N LEU A 109 -6.89 16.52 -12.64
CA LEU A 109 -7.63 15.49 -11.91
C LEU A 109 -8.96 16.07 -11.42
N LEU A 110 -10.08 15.59 -11.97
CA LEU A 110 -11.42 16.05 -11.66
C LEU A 110 -12.16 14.99 -10.87
N VAL A 111 -12.64 15.34 -9.67
CA VAL A 111 -13.52 14.46 -8.88
C VAL A 111 -14.97 14.78 -9.23
N MET A 112 -15.73 13.77 -9.63
CA MET A 112 -17.08 13.95 -10.16
C MET A 112 -18.07 12.96 -9.56
N ASN A 113 -19.17 13.51 -9.07
CA ASN A 113 -20.40 12.74 -8.87
C ASN A 113 -21.09 12.55 -10.22
N SER A 114 -21.32 11.31 -10.63
CA SER A 114 -21.91 11.04 -11.96
C SER A 114 -23.40 11.36 -12.03
N ASN A 115 -24.10 11.40 -10.89
CA ASN A 115 -25.52 11.69 -10.81
C ASN A 115 -25.79 13.19 -10.66
N ASP A 116 -24.91 13.90 -9.96
CA ASP A 116 -24.98 15.36 -9.76
C ASP A 116 -23.59 16.02 -9.94
N PRO A 117 -23.08 16.11 -11.17
CA PRO A 117 -21.77 16.71 -11.42
C PRO A 117 -21.75 18.19 -11.04
N SER A 118 -20.71 18.60 -10.31
CA SER A 118 -20.59 20.00 -9.89
C SER A 118 -20.46 20.95 -11.08
N TYR A 119 -20.91 22.20 -10.91
CA TYR A 119 -20.80 23.24 -11.92
C TYR A 119 -19.34 23.49 -12.35
N ALA A 120 -18.38 23.37 -11.42
CA ALA A 120 -16.96 23.57 -11.73
C ALA A 120 -16.44 22.50 -12.70
N VAL A 121 -16.79 21.22 -12.47
CA VAL A 121 -16.37 20.10 -13.33
C VAL A 121 -17.02 20.21 -14.71
N THR A 122 -18.34 20.44 -14.76
CA THR A 122 -19.07 20.58 -16.03
C THR A 122 -18.59 21.78 -16.84
N ARG A 123 -18.35 22.92 -16.18
CA ARG A 123 -17.79 24.12 -16.84
C ARG A 123 -16.39 23.85 -17.38
N PHE A 124 -15.52 23.18 -16.62
CA PHE A 124 -14.19 22.81 -17.09
C PHE A 124 -14.27 21.98 -18.37
N LEU A 125 -15.02 20.88 -18.33
CA LEU A 125 -15.16 19.96 -19.46
C LEU A 125 -15.76 20.63 -20.70
N ASN A 126 -16.73 21.52 -20.51
CA ASN A 126 -17.36 22.26 -21.60
C ASN A 126 -16.45 23.37 -22.19
N LEU A 127 -15.62 24.02 -21.37
CA LEU A 127 -14.66 25.03 -21.83
C LEU A 127 -13.53 24.41 -22.65
N TYR A 128 -13.00 23.27 -22.22
CA TYR A 128 -11.86 22.61 -22.85
C TYR A 128 -12.25 21.55 -23.90
N ARG A 129 -13.52 21.52 -24.33
CA ARG A 129 -14.12 20.75 -25.46
C ARG A 129 -13.38 19.47 -25.90
N ASN A 130 -13.98 18.31 -25.62
CA ASN A 130 -13.46 16.98 -26.04
C ASN A 130 -11.97 16.72 -25.65
N PRO A 131 -11.57 16.89 -24.38
CA PRO A 131 -10.31 16.28 -23.95
C PRO A 131 -10.41 14.76 -24.12
N ASP A 132 -9.33 14.10 -24.52
CA ASP A 132 -9.19 12.65 -24.35
C ASP A 132 -9.21 12.37 -22.84
N VAL A 133 -10.41 12.10 -22.33
CA VAL A 133 -10.63 11.85 -20.91
C VAL A 133 -10.41 10.38 -20.63
N VAL A 134 -9.67 10.10 -19.57
CA VAL A 134 -9.69 8.78 -18.94
C VAL A 134 -10.56 8.86 -17.69
N THR A 135 -11.36 7.84 -17.45
CA THR A 135 -12.21 7.77 -16.26
C THR A 135 -11.78 6.65 -15.31
N ILE A 136 -11.84 6.90 -14.01
CA ILE A 136 -11.52 5.93 -12.95
C ILE A 136 -12.69 5.79 -11.99
N GLY A 137 -13.06 4.54 -11.70
CA GLY A 137 -14.22 4.19 -10.89
C GLY A 137 -15.52 4.31 -11.69
N ASP A 138 -16.63 4.31 -10.96
CA ASP A 138 -17.98 4.33 -11.55
C ASP A 138 -18.34 5.74 -11.99
N VAL A 139 -17.79 6.11 -13.15
CA VAL A 139 -18.07 7.37 -13.83
C VAL A 139 -19.05 7.11 -14.98
N SER A 140 -20.26 7.64 -14.87
CA SER A 140 -21.26 7.56 -15.94
C SER A 140 -21.26 8.82 -16.79
N LEU A 141 -21.24 8.64 -18.10
CA LEU A 141 -21.17 9.71 -19.10
C LEU A 141 -22.54 10.07 -19.68
N ASN A 142 -23.61 9.58 -19.06
CA ASN A 142 -24.96 9.66 -19.62
C ASN A 142 -25.69 10.97 -19.32
N SER A 143 -24.99 11.97 -18.75
CA SER A 143 -25.59 13.26 -18.46
C SER A 143 -25.60 14.14 -19.72
N PRO A 144 -26.77 14.59 -20.20
CA PRO A 144 -26.89 15.38 -21.43
C PRO A 144 -26.20 16.76 -21.35
N SER A 145 -25.82 17.21 -20.16
CA SER A 145 -25.12 18.48 -19.91
C SER A 145 -23.59 18.37 -19.98
N ILE A 146 -23.05 17.17 -20.22
CA ILE A 146 -21.62 16.90 -20.29
C ILE A 146 -21.26 16.39 -21.69
N LEU A 147 -20.45 17.17 -22.42
CA LEU A 147 -20.02 16.83 -23.78
C LEU A 147 -18.51 16.47 -23.80
N PHE A 148 -18.14 15.31 -23.25
CA PHE A 148 -16.80 14.75 -23.44
C PHE A 148 -16.88 13.26 -23.81
N ARG A 149 -15.83 12.77 -24.48
CA ARG A 149 -15.67 11.35 -24.79
C ARG A 149 -14.64 10.76 -23.84
N SER A 150 -14.99 9.68 -23.15
CA SER A 150 -13.99 8.86 -22.49
C SER A 150 -13.30 7.99 -23.55
N ASN A 151 -11.98 8.09 -23.61
CA ASN A 151 -11.16 7.21 -24.43
C ASN A 151 -10.96 5.86 -23.74
N GLN A 152 -10.89 5.87 -22.41
CA GLN A 152 -10.68 4.67 -21.61
C GLN A 152 -11.32 4.80 -20.24
N THR A 153 -11.97 3.73 -19.79
CA THR A 153 -12.69 3.68 -18.52
C THR A 153 -12.18 2.51 -17.68
N PHE A 154 -11.78 2.80 -16.45
CA PHE A 154 -11.40 1.82 -15.43
C PHE A 154 -12.48 1.74 -14.34
N SER A 155 -13.58 1.05 -14.64
CA SER A 155 -14.67 0.78 -13.70
C SER A 155 -14.62 -0.71 -13.33
N GLN A 156 -14.09 -0.99 -12.15
CA GLN A 156 -14.16 -2.31 -11.52
C GLN A 156 -14.74 -2.16 -10.12
N ILE A 157 -15.19 -3.28 -9.53
CA ILE A 157 -15.80 -3.26 -8.21
C ILE A 157 -14.70 -3.08 -7.15
N GLY A 158 -14.62 -1.86 -6.63
CA GLY A 158 -13.84 -1.51 -5.44
C GLY A 158 -12.38 -1.08 -5.71
N PRO A 159 -11.73 -0.44 -4.71
CA PRO A 159 -10.41 0.18 -4.87
C PRO A 159 -9.28 -0.77 -5.29
N LYS A 160 -9.26 -2.02 -4.79
CA LYS A 160 -8.25 -3.02 -5.19
C LYS A 160 -8.30 -3.32 -6.68
N ALA A 161 -9.50 -3.64 -7.17
CA ALA A 161 -9.70 -4.01 -8.56
C ALA A 161 -9.42 -2.83 -9.51
N VAL A 162 -9.89 -1.64 -9.14
CA VAL A 162 -9.65 -0.41 -9.91
C VAL A 162 -8.16 -0.06 -9.95
N SER A 163 -7.48 -0.01 -8.79
CA SER A 163 -6.05 0.32 -8.74
C SER A 163 -5.19 -0.65 -9.55
N LEU A 164 -5.47 -1.96 -9.48
CA LEU A 164 -4.79 -2.96 -10.31
C LEU A 164 -5.07 -2.77 -11.80
N ALA A 165 -6.32 -2.49 -12.18
CA ALA A 165 -6.70 -2.26 -13.57
C ALA A 165 -5.98 -1.05 -14.15
N THR A 166 -5.94 0.02 -13.38
CA THR A 166 -5.31 1.27 -13.77
C THR A 166 -3.78 1.13 -13.80
N ALA A 167 -3.17 0.42 -12.86
CA ALA A 167 -1.75 0.09 -12.89
C ALA A 167 -1.37 -0.63 -14.20
N LYS A 168 -2.12 -1.68 -14.56
CA LYS A 168 -1.92 -2.42 -15.83
C LYS A 168 -2.21 -1.58 -17.08
N GLY A 169 -3.06 -0.57 -16.96
CA GLY A 169 -3.40 0.32 -18.05
C GLY A 169 -2.31 1.34 -18.34
N PHE A 170 -1.75 1.97 -17.32
CA PHE A 170 -0.84 3.12 -17.45
C PHE A 170 0.64 2.78 -17.39
N TRP A 171 1.00 1.65 -16.78
CA TRP A 171 2.38 1.21 -16.65
C TRP A 171 2.61 -0.06 -17.47
N ALA A 172 3.59 -0.02 -18.37
CA ALA A 172 4.11 -1.19 -19.05
C ALA A 172 4.99 -2.02 -18.11
N SER A 173 5.80 -1.34 -17.29
CA SER A 173 6.62 -1.91 -16.22
C SER A 173 6.84 -0.91 -15.09
N SER A 174 7.12 -1.39 -13.89
CA SER A 174 7.47 -0.56 -12.73
C SER A 174 8.27 -1.37 -11.72
N ASP A 175 9.43 -0.85 -11.32
CA ASP A 175 10.28 -1.48 -10.30
C ASP A 175 9.73 -1.27 -8.88
N GLY A 176 8.83 -0.30 -8.72
CA GLY A 176 8.22 0.05 -7.44
C GLY A 176 6.70 0.13 -7.51
N VAL A 177 6.08 0.06 -6.33
CA VAL A 177 4.64 0.26 -6.13
C VAL A 177 4.41 0.75 -4.69
N ILE A 178 3.46 1.66 -4.51
CA ILE A 178 2.96 1.98 -3.17
C ILE A 178 1.75 1.11 -2.88
N ILE A 179 1.84 0.30 -1.83
CA ILE A 179 0.73 -0.52 -1.34
C ILE A 179 0.07 0.20 -0.17
N VAL A 180 -1.23 0.40 -0.27
CA VAL A 180 -2.04 1.11 0.71
C VAL A 180 -3.06 0.16 1.31
N GLU A 181 -3.13 0.10 2.64
CA GLU A 181 -4.16 -0.65 3.36
C GLU A 181 -5.54 -0.12 2.99
N MET A 182 -6.50 -1.03 2.75
CA MET A 182 -7.87 -0.61 2.46
C MET A 182 -8.52 -0.06 3.72
N GLN A 183 -9.33 0.99 3.54
CA GLN A 183 -10.11 1.55 4.65
C GLN A 183 -11.02 0.48 5.25
N LYS A 184 -10.83 0.19 6.53
CA LYS A 184 -11.73 -0.66 7.32
C LYS A 184 -12.66 0.24 8.14
N LYS A 185 -13.85 -0.24 8.49
CA LYS A 185 -14.90 0.53 9.20
C LYS A 185 -14.44 1.28 10.47
N LYS A 186 -13.28 0.95 11.04
CA LYS A 186 -12.72 1.57 12.26
C LYS A 186 -11.30 2.12 12.11
N SER A 187 -10.69 2.04 10.92
CA SER A 187 -9.33 2.51 10.67
C SER A 187 -9.27 3.26 9.34
N ILE A 188 -8.79 4.50 9.41
CA ILE A 188 -8.47 5.34 8.24
C ILE A 188 -6.96 5.50 8.07
N VAL A 189 -6.15 4.78 8.85
CA VAL A 189 -4.69 4.96 8.89
C VAL A 189 -4.08 4.80 7.50
N GLY A 190 -4.46 3.73 6.76
CA GLY A 190 -4.00 3.55 5.38
C GLY A 190 -4.37 4.71 4.45
N TYR A 191 -5.54 5.31 4.62
CA TYR A 191 -5.94 6.49 3.86
C TYR A 191 -5.07 7.70 4.21
N GLU A 192 -4.87 7.97 5.51
CA GLU A 192 -4.09 9.12 5.99
C GLU A 192 -2.62 9.06 5.53
N GLU A 193 -2.00 7.87 5.62
CA GLU A 193 -0.64 7.63 5.14
C GLU A 193 -0.56 7.76 3.61
N ALA A 194 -1.57 7.26 2.90
CA ALA A 194 -1.60 7.32 1.45
C ALA A 194 -1.70 8.74 0.90
N VAL A 195 -2.42 9.64 1.56
CA VAL A 195 -2.52 11.06 1.13
C VAL A 195 -1.14 11.70 0.99
N VAL A 196 -0.18 11.33 1.84
CA VAL A 196 1.20 11.82 1.74
C VAL A 196 2.02 10.98 0.76
N ALA A 197 1.86 9.65 0.82
CA ALA A 197 2.63 8.72 0.00
C ALA A 197 2.36 8.87 -1.51
N VAL A 198 1.14 9.23 -1.93
CA VAL A 198 0.78 9.36 -3.36
C VAL A 198 1.56 10.47 -4.07
N ALA A 199 2.01 11.50 -3.35
CA ALA A 199 2.91 12.51 -3.90
C ALA A 199 4.28 11.90 -4.25
N MET A 200 4.78 10.99 -3.40
CA MET A 200 5.99 10.22 -3.71
C MET A 200 5.77 9.25 -4.87
N ALA A 201 4.59 8.62 -4.96
CA ALA A 201 4.27 7.78 -6.13
C ALA A 201 4.32 8.58 -7.44
N SER A 202 3.85 9.83 -7.42
CA SER A 202 3.90 10.73 -8.56
C SER A 202 5.34 11.07 -8.94
N TYR A 203 6.18 11.39 -7.95
CA TYR A 203 7.60 11.70 -8.16
C TYR A 203 8.37 10.53 -8.75
N LEU A 204 8.16 9.33 -8.21
CA LEU A 204 8.83 8.10 -8.65
C LEU A 204 8.19 7.48 -9.89
N ASN A 205 7.08 8.04 -10.40
CA ASN A 205 6.30 7.51 -11.49
C ASN A 205 5.87 6.03 -11.27
N ILE A 206 5.48 5.67 -10.05
CA ILE A 206 5.06 4.31 -9.68
C ILE A 206 3.54 4.23 -9.43
N PRO A 207 2.91 3.06 -9.64
CA PRO A 207 1.50 2.87 -9.32
C PRO A 207 1.22 2.87 -7.82
N VAL A 208 -0.04 3.17 -7.47
CA VAL A 208 -0.58 3.04 -6.12
C VAL A 208 -1.66 1.95 -6.13
N ILE A 209 -1.51 0.94 -5.28
CA ILE A 209 -2.42 -0.21 -5.19
C ILE A 209 -3.06 -0.26 -3.81
N PHE A 210 -4.38 -0.33 -3.78
CA PHE A 210 -5.15 -0.48 -2.53
C PHE A 210 -5.40 -1.96 -2.27
N THR A 211 -4.78 -2.54 -1.26
CA THR A 211 -5.00 -3.95 -0.90
C THR A 211 -4.61 -4.20 0.55
N ASP A 212 -5.29 -5.15 1.19
CA ASP A 212 -4.92 -5.63 2.52
C ASP A 212 -3.94 -6.82 2.47
N VAL A 213 -3.75 -7.40 1.28
CA VAL A 213 -2.95 -8.61 1.06
C VAL A 213 -2.13 -8.46 -0.21
N VAL A 214 -0.85 -8.84 -0.15
CA VAL A 214 0.01 -9.04 -1.32
C VAL A 214 -0.14 -10.50 -1.71
N ASP A 215 -0.62 -10.72 -2.94
CA ASP A 215 -0.89 -12.05 -3.50
C ASP A 215 0.39 -12.66 -4.10
#